data_AF-A0A382TCN7-F1
#
_entry.id   AF-A0A382TCN7-F1
#
_cell.length_a   1.000
_cell.length_b   1.000
_cell.length_c   1.000
_cell.angle_alpha   90.00
_cell.angle_beta   90.00
_cell.angle_gamma   90.00
#
_symmetry.space_group_name_H-M   'P 1'
#
loop_
_entity.id
_entity.type
_entity.pdbx_description
1 polymer ?
#
loop_
_entity_poly.entity_id
_entity_poly.type
_entity_poly.pdbx_seq_one_letter_code
_entity_poly.pdbx_strand_id
1 'polypeptide(L)' 'MASDALSRVVVVLDHPKDVVNIAGVVRVMMNFGLSRLRLVQPDEFDSYRIGGIAHRS' A
#
# COMPACT_ATOMS: atom_id res chain seq x y z
N MET A 1 -5.41 -17.46 18.81
CA MET A 1 -5.07 -16.71 17.58
C MET A 1 -4.02 -15.69 17.98
N ALA A 2 -2.80 -15.77 17.44
CA ALA A 2 -1.81 -14.74 17.70
C ALA A 2 -2.42 -13.39 17.28
N SER A 3 -2.40 -12.39 18.16
CA SER A 3 -2.68 -11.03 17.72
C SER A 3 -1.58 -10.70 16.71
N ASP A 4 -1.95 -10.55 15.45
CA ASP A 4 -1.05 -9.98 14.46
C ASP A 4 -0.77 -8.54 14.93
N ALA A 5 0.39 -8.33 15.57
CA ALA A 5 0.78 -7.03 16.13
C ALA A 5 0.70 -5.92 15.07
N LEU A 6 0.85 -6.30 13.80
CA LEU A 6 0.80 -5.40 12.65
C LEU A 6 -0.62 -5.07 12.18
N SER A 7 -1.64 -5.84 12.58
CA SER A 7 -3.06 -5.55 12.25
C SER A 7 -3.54 -4.19 12.78
N ARG A 8 -2.84 -3.60 13.75
CA ARG A 8 -3.14 -2.27 14.31
C ARG A 8 -2.34 -1.14 13.66
N VAL A 9 -1.37 -1.46 12.82
CA VAL A 9 -0.55 -0.48 12.11
C VAL A 9 -1.26 -0.10 10.82
N VAL A 10 -1.38 1.21 10.56
CA VAL A 10 -1.94 1.75 9.31
C VAL A 10 -0.87 2.61 8.66
N VAL A 11 -0.49 2.26 7.43
CA VAL A 11 0.38 3.11 6.60
C VAL A 11 -0.51 4.15 5.93
N VAL A 12 -0.16 5.43 6.06
CA VAL A 12 -0.90 6.54 5.45
C VAL A 12 -0.02 7.21 4.42
N LEU A 13 -0.52 7.32 3.18
CA LEU A 13 0.07 8.15 2.14
C LEU A 13 -0.81 9.39 1.96
N ASP A 14 -0.24 10.56 2.24
CA ASP A 14 -0.89 11.85 2.09
C ASP A 14 -0.49 12.50 0.77
N HIS A 15 -1.48 12.88 -0.03
CA HIS A 15 -1.33 13.46 -1.36
C HIS A 15 -0.37 12.72 -2.31
N PRO A 16 -0.43 11.37 -2.41
CA PRO A 16 0.45 10.64 -3.33
C PRO A 16 0.13 11.01 -4.79
N LYS A 17 1.19 11.27 -5.56
CA LYS A 17 1.09 11.81 -6.93
C LYS A 17 1.05 10.76 -8.04
N ASP A 18 1.66 9.61 -7.81
CA ASP A 18 1.88 8.58 -8.85
C ASP A 18 1.52 7.20 -8.30
N VAL A 19 0.76 6.44 -9.08
CA VAL A 19 0.40 5.04 -8.80
C VAL A 19 1.61 4.12 -8.62
N VAL A 20 2.76 4.43 -9.23
CA VAL A 20 4.03 3.70 -9.07
C VAL A 20 4.52 3.79 -7.63
N ASN A 21 4.43 4.97 -7.00
CA ASN A 21 4.84 5.15 -5.61
C ASN A 21 3.90 4.40 -4.65
N ILE A 22 2.59 4.42 -4.93
CA ILE A 22 1.60 3.66 -4.17
C ILE A 22 1.89 2.15 -4.30
N ALA A 23 2.17 1.67 -5.52
CA ALA A 23 2.51 0.27 -5.76
C ALA A 23 3.81 -0.17 -5.08
N GLY A 24 4.82 0.70 -5.04
CA GLY A 24 6.06 0.47 -4.29
C GLY A 24 5.78 0.28 -2.79
N VAL A 25 4.94 1.13 -2.21
CA VAL A 25 4.52 1.01 -0.80
C VAL A 25 3.73 -0.29 -0.58
N VAL A 26 2.79 -0.63 -1.47
CA VAL A 26 2.05 -1.90 -1.39
C VAL A 26 2.99 -3.11 -1.42
N ARG A 27 4.01 -3.10 -2.30
CA ARG A 27 5.03 -4.15 -2.36
C ARG A 27 5.82 -4.29 -1.07
N VAL A 28 6.26 -3.17 -0.49
CA VAL A 28 6.91 -3.15 0.83
C VAL A 28 5.96 -3.72 1.88
N MET A 29 4.72 -3.25 1.95
CA MET A 29 3.74 -3.74 2.93
C MET A 29 3.55 -5.25 2.86
N MET A 30 3.40 -5.82 1.65
CA MET A 30 3.31 -7.27 1.46
C MET A 30 4.56 -8.01 1.97
N ASN A 31 5.76 -7.51 1.68
CA ASN A 31 7.01 -8.11 2.10
C ASN A 31 7.21 -8.10 3.63
N PHE A 32 6.59 -7.16 4.34
CA PHE A 32 6.76 -6.95 5.78
C PHE A 32 5.52 -7.32 6.62
N GLY A 33 4.49 -7.92 6.02
CA GLY A 33 3.28 -8.36 6.73
C GLY A 33 2.33 -7.22 7.15
N LEU A 34 2.46 -6.04 6.56
CA LEU A 34 1.54 -4.92 6.78
C LEU A 34 0.35 -5.05 5.82
N SER A 35 -0.86 -4.84 6.34
CA SER A 35 -2.11 -5.10 5.59
C SER A 35 -3.05 -3.91 5.47
N ARG A 36 -2.76 -2.78 6.14
CA ARG A 36 -3.67 -1.62 6.20
C ARG A 36 -3.02 -0.38 5.60
N LEU A 37 -3.49 0.00 4.42
CA LEU A 37 -3.08 1.21 3.69
C LEU A 37 -4.24 2.21 3.68
N ARG A 38 -3.95 3.48 3.94
CA ARG A 38 -4.86 4.61 3.78
C ARG A 38 -4.24 5.60 2.80
N LEU A 39 -4.98 5.93 1.75
CA LEU A 39 -4.64 7.03 0.85
C LEU A 39 -5.48 8.24 1.23
N VAL A 40 -4.84 9.38 1.39
CA VAL A 40 -5.50 10.66 1.64
C VAL A 40 -5.21 11.55 0.44
N GLN A 41 -6.28 12.00 -0.22
CA GLN A 41 -6.22 12.90 -1.37
C GLN A 41 -5.20 12.48 -2.47
N PRO A 42 -5.22 11.22 -2.94
CA PRO A 42 -4.36 10.81 -4.04
C PRO A 42 -4.71 11.57 -5.33
N ASP A 43 -3.70 12.04 -6.06
CA ASP A 43 -3.90 12.68 -7.37
C ASP A 43 -4.27 11.64 -8.45
N GLU A 44 -3.75 10.42 -8.34
CA GLU A 44 -4.06 9.28 -9.20
C GLU A 44 -4.33 8.03 -8.34
N PHE A 45 -5.38 7.27 -8.68
CA PHE A 45 -5.68 5.99 -8.06
C PHE A 45 -6.29 5.01 -9.06
N ASP A 46 -5.58 3.90 -9.31
CA ASP A 46 -6.05 2.76 -10.10
C ASP A 46 -5.60 1.47 -9.41
N SER A 47 -6.54 0.77 -8.78
CA SER A 47 -6.25 -0.45 -8.02
C SER A 47 -5.71 -1.60 -8.87
N TYR A 48 -6.15 -1.70 -10.14
CA TYR A 48 -5.69 -2.76 -11.04
C TYR A 48 -4.24 -2.51 -11.44
N ARG A 49 -3.91 -1.27 -11.82
CA ARG A 49 -2.56 -0.86 -12.19
C ARG A 49 -1.59 -0.92 -11.00
N ILE A 50 -2.02 -0.45 -9.82
CA ILE A 50 -1.27 -0.58 -8.57
C ILE A 50 -0.96 -2.04 -8.26
N GLY A 51 -1.97 -2.92 -8.34
CA GLY A 51 -1.80 -4.36 -8.12
C GLY A 51 -0.83 -4.98 -9.12
N GLY A 52 -0.97 -4.65 -10.41
CA GLY A 52 -0.07 -5.14 -11.46
C GLY A 52 1.39 -4.71 -11.28
N ILE A 53 1.64 -3.47 -10.84
CA ILE A 53 2.99 -2.98 -10.54
C ILE A 53 3.56 -3.63 -9.28
N ALA A 54 2.76 -3.74 -8.22
CA ALA A 54 3.22 -4.27 -6.93
C ALA A 54 3.65 -5.75 -6.98
N HIS A 55 3.06 -6.53 -7.90
CA HIS A 55 3.40 -7.95 -8.11
C HIS A 55 4.48 -8.18 -9.17
N ARG A 56 4.87 -7.16 -9.94
CA ARG A 56 5.92 -7.27 -10.96
C ARG A 56 7.30 -7.12 -10.30
N SER A 57 8.23 -8.00 -10.64
CA SER A 57 9.60 -8.03 -10.10
C SER A 57 10.45 -6.88 -10.60
#